data_AF-A0A455U9J1-F1
#
_entry.id   AF-A0A455U9J1-F1
#
_cell.length_a   1.000
_cell.length_b   1.000
_cell.length_c   1.000
_cell.angle_alpha   90.00
_cell.angle_beta   90.00
_cell.angle_gamma   90.00
#
_symmetry.space_group_name_H-M   'P 1'
#
loop_
_entity.id
_entity.type
_entity.pdbx_description
1 polymer ?
#
loop_
_entity_poly.entity_id
_entity_poly.type
_entity_poly.pdbx_seq_one_letter_code
_entity_poly.pdbx_strand_id
1 'polypeptide(L)' 'MARLHAEERGVKVDYQHISVEAMAVQKPGFYDVVTCMEMLEHVPDPASVIRACSALVRPGWLCFFLYPKPHR' A
#
# COMPACT_ATOMS: atom_id res chain seq x y z
N MET A 1 -8.34 -13.22 12.28
CA MET A 1 -8.07 -12.59 10.96
C MET A 1 -8.07 -11.08 11.12
N ALA A 2 -7.41 -10.35 10.24
CA ALA A 2 -7.21 -8.89 10.38
C ALA A 2 -8.53 -8.11 10.59
N ARG A 3 -9.59 -8.48 9.87
CA ARG A 3 -10.92 -7.88 10.05
C ARG A 3 -11.51 -8.10 11.45
N LEU A 4 -11.40 -9.31 12.00
CA LEU A 4 -11.84 -9.62 13.37
C LEU A 4 -11.10 -8.76 14.41
N HIS A 5 -9.79 -8.58 14.22
CA HIS A 5 -8.96 -7.76 15.10
C HIS A 5 -9.32 -6.26 15.05
N ALA A 6 -9.70 -5.76 13.87
CA ALA A 6 -10.18 -4.38 13.71
C ALA A 6 -11.53 -4.16 14.40
N GLU A 7 -12.46 -5.13 14.27
CA GLU A 7 -13.77 -5.11 14.93
C GLU A 7 -13.62 -5.08 16.46
N GLU A 8 -12.75 -5.93 17.02
CA GLU A 8 -12.46 -5.96 18.46
C GLU A 8 -11.85 -4.65 19.00
N ARG A 9 -11.11 -3.91 18.17
CA ARG A 9 -10.47 -2.64 18.56
C ARG A 9 -11.28 -1.39 18.21
N GLY A 10 -12.45 -1.54 17.58
CA GLY A 10 -13.31 -0.42 17.20
C GLY A 10 -12.71 0.52 16.15
N VAL A 11 -11.70 0.06 15.40
CA VAL A 11 -11.06 0.85 14.34
C VAL A 11 -11.74 0.60 12.99
N LYS A 12 -12.07 1.67 12.28
CA LYS A 12 -12.69 1.59 10.96
C LYS A 12 -11.63 1.24 9.91
N VAL A 13 -11.55 -0.02 9.52
CA VAL A 13 -10.61 -0.52 8.51
C VAL A 13 -11.36 -1.14 7.34
N ASP A 14 -11.01 -0.74 6.13
CA ASP A 14 -11.52 -1.32 4.89
C ASP A 14 -10.47 -2.26 4.30
N TYR A 15 -10.71 -3.58 4.41
CA TYR A 15 -9.82 -4.61 3.87
C TYR A 15 -10.25 -4.98 2.45
N GLN A 16 -9.34 -4.81 1.49
CA GLN A 16 -9.58 -5.08 0.09
C GLN A 16 -8.63 -6.17 -0.42
N HIS A 17 -9.20 -7.20 -1.06
CA HIS A 17 -8.41 -8.21 -1.76
C HIS A 17 -8.29 -7.84 -3.24
N ILE A 18 -7.31 -6.99 -3.53
CA ILE A 18 -7.06 -6.43 -4.86
C ILE A 18 -5.57 -6.10 -4.98
N SER A 19 -5.01 -6.12 -6.19
CA SER A 19 -3.66 -5.62 -6.40
C SER A 19 -3.59 -4.10 -6.29
N VAL A 20 -2.41 -3.58 -5.96
CA VAL A 20 -2.21 -2.13 -5.87
C VAL A 20 -2.33 -1.47 -7.24
N GLU A 21 -1.95 -2.15 -8.31
CA GLU A 21 -2.05 -1.67 -9.69
C GLU A 21 -3.52 -1.46 -10.09
N ALA A 22 -4.38 -2.44 -9.78
CA ALA A 22 -5.80 -2.31 -10.06
C ALA A 22 -6.44 -1.22 -9.19
N MET A 23 -6.02 -1.10 -7.92
CA MET A 23 -6.48 -0.02 -7.05
C MET A 23 -6.05 1.35 -7.58
N ALA A 24 -4.82 1.48 -8.10
CA ALA A 24 -4.29 2.73 -8.67
C ALA A 24 -5.10 3.22 -9.86
N VAL A 25 -5.64 2.31 -10.67
CA VAL A 25 -6.57 2.66 -11.77
C VAL A 25 -7.92 3.13 -11.22
N GLN A 26 -8.43 2.51 -10.15
CA GLN A 26 -9.75 2.82 -9.58
C GLN A 26 -9.76 4.10 -8.74
N LYS A 27 -8.65 4.41 -8.06
CA LYS A 27 -8.57 5.48 -7.05
C LYS A 27 -7.29 6.35 -7.21
N PRO A 28 -7.01 6.91 -8.39
CA PRO A 28 -5.83 7.75 -8.58
C PRO A 28 -5.92 9.01 -7.70
N GLY A 29 -4.83 9.34 -7.01
CA GLY A 29 -4.72 10.52 -6.16
C GLY A 29 -5.71 10.57 -4.98
N PHE A 30 -6.23 9.42 -4.55
CA PHE A 30 -7.30 9.34 -3.55
C PHE A 30 -6.78 9.41 -2.12
N TYR A 31 -5.55 8.94 -1.87
CA TYR A 31 -5.02 8.76 -0.52
C TYR A 31 -4.06 9.87 -0.14
N ASP A 32 -4.20 10.36 1.10
CA ASP A 32 -3.28 11.31 1.72
C ASP A 32 -1.98 10.65 2.18
N VAL A 33 -2.02 9.37 2.56
CA VAL A 33 -0.81 8.64 2.91
C VAL A 33 -0.95 7.23 2.36
N VAL A 34 0.08 6.78 1.66
CA VAL A 34 0.22 5.38 1.26
C VAL A 34 1.45 4.80 1.95
N THR A 35 1.28 3.64 2.59
CA THR A 35 2.38 2.88 3.19
C THR A 35 2.47 1.51 2.53
N CYS A 36 3.70 1.11 2.19
CA CYS A 36 4.02 -0.22 1.72
C CYS A 36 5.15 -0.76 2.61
N MET A 37 4.87 -1.83 3.34
CA MET A 37 5.77 -2.35 4.38
C MET A 37 6.07 -3.83 4.12
N GLU A 38 7.36 -4.20 4.11
CA GLU A 38 7.86 -5.58 4.09
C GLU A 38 7.23 -6.44 2.96
N MET A 39 7.31 -5.93 1.73
CA MET A 39 6.60 -6.52 0.59
C MET A 39 7.35 -6.36 -0.73
N LEU A 40 8.04 -5.23 -0.94
CA LEU A 40 8.71 -4.91 -2.20
C LEU A 40 9.78 -5.94 -2.60
N GLU A 41 10.46 -6.53 -1.63
CA GLU A 41 11.50 -7.54 -1.80
C GLU A 41 10.96 -8.91 -2.25
N HIS A 42 9.65 -9.12 -2.15
CA HIS A 42 8.98 -10.38 -2.49
C HIS A 42 8.20 -10.32 -3.81
N VAL A 43 8.15 -9.16 -4.47
CA VAL A 43 7.44 -9.01 -5.74
C VAL A 43 8.37 -9.13 -6.94
N PRO A 44 7.86 -9.59 -8.10
CA PRO A 44 8.66 -9.73 -9.31
C PRO A 44 9.10 -8.39 -9.92
N ASP A 45 8.28 -7.33 -9.81
CA ASP A 45 8.63 -5.97 -10.25
C ASP A 45 8.32 -4.95 -9.15
N PRO A 46 9.30 -4.63 -8.27
CA PRO A 46 9.14 -3.60 -7.24
C PRO A 46 8.80 -2.23 -7.81
N ALA A 47 9.28 -1.90 -9.02
CA ALA A 47 9.04 -0.61 -9.63
C ALA A 47 7.57 -0.45 -10.06
N SER A 48 6.90 -1.54 -10.47
CA SER A 48 5.44 -1.55 -10.72
C SER A 48 4.67 -1.12 -9.46
N VAL A 49 5.00 -1.75 -8.33
CA VAL A 49 4.35 -1.47 -7.04
C VAL A 49 4.59 -0.02 -6.62
N ILE A 50 5.83 0.47 -6.70
CA ILE A 50 6.15 1.87 -6.35
C ILE A 50 5.36 2.86 -7.21
N ARG A 51 5.28 2.63 -8.54
CA ARG A 51 4.50 3.50 -9.44
C ARG A 51 3.02 3.49 -9.09
N ALA A 52 2.45 2.32 -8.81
CA ALA A 52 1.05 2.19 -8.43
C ALA A 52 0.76 2.89 -7.09
N CYS A 53 1.60 2.68 -6.07
CA CYS A 53 1.51 3.40 -4.80
C CYS A 53 1.60 4.92 -5.01
N SER A 54 2.54 5.40 -5.84
CA SER A 54 2.66 6.83 -6.15
C SER A 54 1.43 7.40 -6.86
N ALA A 55 0.78 6.61 -7.72
CA ALA A 55 -0.44 7.03 -8.43
C ALA A 55 -1.66 7.11 -7.51
N LEU A 56 -1.68 6.34 -6.41
CA LEU A 56 -2.71 6.39 -5.38
C LEU A 56 -2.60 7.63 -4.47
N VAL A 57 -1.39 8.19 -4.35
CA VAL A 57 -1.13 9.34 -3.47
C VAL A 57 -1.61 10.63 -4.13
N ARG A 58 -2.37 11.42 -3.38
CA ARG A 58 -2.81 12.76 -3.79
C ARG A 58 -1.58 13.65 -4.05
N PRO A 59 -1.57 14.52 -5.07
CA PRO A 59 -0.43 15.43 -5.29
C PRO A 59 -0.10 16.25 -4.04
N GLY A 60 1.18 16.29 -3.66
CA GLY A 60 1.67 16.97 -2.46
C GLY A 60 1.66 16.14 -1.17
N TRP A 61 1.22 14.88 -1.23
CA TRP A 61 1.16 13.96 -0.09
C TRP A 61 2.25 12.88 -0.10
N LEU A 62 2.25 12.00 0.90
CA LEU A 62 3.39 11.14 1.21
C LEU A 62 3.15 9.67 0.85
N CYS A 63 4.22 9.05 0.35
CA CYS A 63 4.33 7.61 0.17
C CYS A 63 5.53 7.09 0.96
N PHE A 64 5.30 6.12 1.85
CA PHE A 64 6.36 5.49 2.64
C PHE A 64 6.58 4.06 2.19
N PHE A 65 7.85 3.70 1.98
CA PHE A 65 8.27 2.35 1.65
C PHE A 65 9.25 1.87 2.71
N LEU A 66 8.91 0.77 3.36
CA LEU A 66 9.79 0.06 4.27
C LEU A 66 10.08 -1.32 3.68
N TYR A 67 11.36 -1.60 3.48
CA TYR A 67 11.83 -2.91 3.05
C TYR A 67 13.18 -3.19 3.71
N PRO A 68 13.49 -4.46 4.02
CA PRO A 68 14.74 -4.85 4.63
C PRO A 68 15.91 -4.51 3.70
N LYS A 69 17.00 -4.00 4.29
CA LYS A 69 18.23 -3.76 3.56
C LYS A 69 18.76 -5.10 3.05
N PRO A 70 19.05 -5.26 1.74
CA PRO A 70 19.65 -6.48 1.25
C PRO A 70 20.96 -6.73 2.00
N HIS A 71 21.05 -7.89 2.66
CA HIS A 71 22.29 -8.36 3.26
C HIS A 71 23.27 -8.62 2.11
N ARG A 72 24.29 -7.76 1.98
CA ARG A 72 25.47 -8.06 1.17
C ARG A 72 26.12 -9.35 1.64
#